data_AF-A0A2U9QXZ9-F1
#
_entry.id   AF-A0A2U9QXZ9-F1
#
_cell.length_a   1.000
_cell.length_b   1.000
_cell.length_c   1.000
_cell.angle_alpha   90.00
_cell.angle_beta   90.00
_cell.angle_gamma   90.00
#
_symmetry.space_group_name_H-M   'P 1'
#
loop_
_entity.id
_entity.type
_entity.pdbx_description
1 polymer ?
#
loop_
_entity_poly.entity_id
_entity_poly.type
_entity_poly.pdbx_seq_one_letter_code
_entity_poly.pdbx_strand_id
1 'polypeptide(L)'
;MYRFIPLIKRVNFRPCYSVSRICLYPVERVRLPTWKRFNAITASTDGSTIPDDVKNLTLEEYHKNSSETLDIILDDLDSFFEENRIMDADVDSDSGVMEINVSEGTYIINKQPPTKQIWVSSPISGPRRFDLHNGQWICLRDNTKLCELLNEELNLMYGKLSWSQKF
;
A
#
# COMPACT_ATOMS: atom_id res chain seq x y z
N MET A 1 36.00 45.46 -38.35
CA MET A 1 34.62 45.41 -37.82
C MET A 1 34.54 44.25 -36.83
N TYR A 2 34.10 44.53 -35.60
CA TYR A 2 33.31 43.68 -34.68
C TYR A 2 33.68 42.16 -34.61
N ARG A 3 33.97 41.51 -33.48
CA ARG A 3 33.51 41.71 -32.10
C ARG A 3 34.14 40.65 -31.16
N PHE A 4 34.30 41.03 -29.89
CA PHE A 4 34.25 40.27 -28.64
C PHE A 4 35.29 39.18 -28.27
N ILE A 5 36.08 39.57 -27.26
CA ILE A 5 36.87 38.82 -26.26
C ILE A 5 35.93 38.47 -25.07
N PRO A 6 36.30 37.72 -23.99
CA PRO A 6 36.90 36.38 -23.80
C PRO A 6 36.02 35.49 -22.88
N LEU A 7 36.42 34.24 -22.63
CA LEU A 7 36.31 33.71 -21.25
C LEU A 7 37.44 32.73 -20.93
N ILE A 8 38.33 33.18 -20.05
CA ILE A 8 39.44 32.45 -19.45
C ILE A 8 38.93 31.72 -18.20
N LYS A 9 39.18 30.41 -18.09
CA LYS A 9 39.27 29.71 -16.79
C LYS A 9 40.41 28.68 -16.77
N ARG A 10 41.54 29.14 -16.21
CA ARG A 10 42.36 28.52 -15.14
C ARG A 10 42.66 27.01 -15.18
N VAL A 11 43.78 26.69 -15.80
CA VAL A 11 45.04 26.10 -15.25
C VAL A 11 45.05 25.52 -13.80
N ASN A 12 45.37 24.21 -13.77
CA ASN A 12 46.21 23.38 -12.87
C ASN A 12 45.96 23.24 -11.35
N PHE A 13 46.02 21.99 -10.85
CA PHE A 13 47.24 21.30 -10.34
C PHE A 13 46.82 20.11 -9.44
N ARG A 14 47.36 18.91 -9.72
CA ARG A 14 47.50 17.87 -8.69
C ARG A 14 48.64 18.28 -7.75
N PRO A 15 48.58 17.88 -6.48
CA PRO A 15 49.67 17.01 -6.05
C PRO A 15 49.23 15.84 -5.16
N CYS A 16 49.89 14.71 -5.39
CA CYS A 16 49.93 13.54 -4.53
C CYS A 16 50.92 13.81 -3.40
N TYR A 17 50.51 13.66 -2.14
CA TYR A 17 51.42 13.49 -1.02
C TYR A 17 50.90 12.40 -0.07
N SER A 18 51.68 11.33 0.00
CA SER A 18 51.71 10.35 1.08
C SER A 18 52.12 11.04 2.38
N VAL A 19 51.38 10.79 3.47
CA VAL A 19 51.99 10.53 4.78
C VAL A 19 51.04 9.77 5.70
N SER A 20 51.59 8.69 6.23
CA SER A 20 51.05 7.78 7.22
C SER A 20 50.64 8.48 8.52
N ARG A 21 49.46 8.15 9.05
CA ARG A 21 49.28 7.87 10.48
C ARG A 21 47.96 7.16 10.71
N ILE A 22 48.10 5.93 11.19
CA ILE A 22 47.06 5.07 11.73
C ILE A 22 46.57 5.74 13.02
N CYS A 23 45.33 6.21 13.03
CA CYS A 23 44.56 6.42 14.24
C CYS A 23 43.39 5.44 14.21
N LEU A 24 43.59 4.30 14.88
CA LEU A 24 42.53 3.36 15.20
C LEU A 24 41.66 4.00 16.29
N TYR A 25 40.57 4.64 15.89
CA TYR A 25 39.41 4.78 16.76
C TYR A 25 38.39 3.72 16.35
N PRO A 26 37.85 2.93 17.30
CA PRO A 26 36.83 1.96 16.97
C PRO A 26 35.58 2.73 16.52
N VAL A 27 35.25 2.63 15.22
CA VAL A 27 33.91 2.96 14.77
C VAL A 27 33.03 1.82 15.24
N GLU A 28 32.44 1.96 16.42
CA GLU A 28 31.34 1.11 16.85
C GLU A 28 30.23 1.24 15.80
N ARG A 29 30.14 0.20 14.98
CA ARG A 29 29.08 0.02 14.01
C ARG A 29 27.82 -0.23 14.82
N VAL A 30 27.07 0.83 15.13
CA VAL A 30 25.75 0.72 15.74
C VAL A 30 24.94 -0.18 14.81
N ARG A 31 24.76 -1.43 15.23
CA ARG A 31 23.84 -2.36 14.59
C ARG A 31 22.45 -1.78 14.86
N LEU A 32 21.91 -1.06 13.88
CA LEU A 32 20.47 -0.79 13.87
C LEU A 32 19.76 -2.13 14.09
N PRO A 33 18.76 -2.19 14.98
CA PRO A 33 18.02 -3.41 15.23
C PRO A 33 17.52 -3.91 13.88
N THR A 34 17.80 -5.18 13.61
CA THR A 34 17.40 -5.88 12.39
C THR A 34 15.99 -5.46 12.06
N TRP A 35 15.79 -4.69 10.99
CA TRP A 35 14.48 -4.52 10.42
C TRP A 35 13.97 -5.93 10.21
N LYS A 36 12.93 -6.29 10.98
CA LYS A 36 12.21 -7.55 10.77
C LYS A 36 11.91 -7.53 9.29
N ARG A 37 12.55 -8.44 8.55
CA ARG A 37 12.22 -8.65 7.14
C ARG A 37 10.73 -8.94 7.17
N PHE A 38 9.92 -7.99 6.73
CA PHE A 38 8.55 -8.30 6.33
C PHE A 38 8.72 -9.46 5.36
N ASN A 39 8.11 -10.60 5.69
CA ASN A 39 8.16 -11.78 4.87
C ASN A 39 7.77 -11.34 3.45
N ALA A 40 8.75 -11.32 2.55
CA ALA A 40 8.47 -11.16 1.14
C ALA A 40 7.53 -12.30 0.80
N ILE A 41 6.27 -11.99 0.51
CA ILE A 41 5.28 -12.98 0.13
C ILE A 41 5.75 -13.56 -1.20
N THR A 42 6.52 -14.64 -1.14
CA THR A 42 6.53 -15.60 -2.23
C THR A 42 5.10 -16.07 -2.34
N ALA A 43 4.39 -15.59 -3.35
CA ALA A 43 3.02 -15.97 -3.66
C ALA A 43 3.00 -17.44 -4.05
N SER A 44 3.07 -18.32 -3.05
CA SER A 44 2.66 -19.71 -3.20
C SER A 44 1.16 -19.71 -2.97
N THR A 45 0.41 -19.75 -4.06
CA THR A 45 -0.94 -20.31 -4.02
C THR A 45 -0.77 -21.78 -3.64
N ASP A 46 -1.56 -22.26 -2.69
CA ASP A 46 -1.46 -23.60 -2.09
C ASP A 46 -2.03 -24.72 -2.99
N GLY A 47 -2.13 -24.48 -4.30
CA GLY A 47 -2.71 -25.46 -5.22
C GLY A 47 -4.22 -25.65 -5.07
N SER A 48 -4.92 -24.75 -4.36
CA SER A 48 -6.38 -24.75 -4.28
C SER A 48 -7.05 -24.56 -5.64
N THR A 49 -8.13 -25.29 -5.89
CA THR A 49 -8.97 -25.13 -7.09
C THR A 49 -9.58 -23.73 -7.10
N ILE A 50 -9.13 -22.88 -8.01
CA ILE A 50 -9.72 -21.54 -8.21
C ILE A 50 -11.16 -21.74 -8.72
N PRO A 51 -12.17 -21.08 -8.12
CA PRO A 51 -13.54 -21.12 -8.60
C PRO A 51 -13.67 -20.66 -10.07
N ASP A 52 -14.63 -21.22 -10.81
CA ASP A 52 -14.76 -20.93 -12.25
C ASP A 52 -15.30 -19.53 -12.54
N ASP A 53 -16.06 -18.94 -11.62
CA ASP A 53 -16.52 -17.55 -11.70
C ASP A 53 -15.35 -16.57 -11.59
N VAL A 54 -14.40 -16.81 -10.68
CA VAL A 54 -13.17 -16.01 -10.56
C VAL A 54 -12.33 -16.08 -11.84
N LYS A 55 -12.18 -17.28 -12.42
CA LYS A 55 -11.40 -17.47 -13.67
C LYS A 55 -12.04 -16.77 -14.86
N ASN A 56 -13.36 -16.89 -14.99
CA ASN A 56 -14.10 -16.41 -16.16
C ASN A 56 -14.59 -14.97 -16.02
N LEU A 57 -14.29 -14.30 -14.90
CA LEU A 57 -14.64 -12.90 -14.66
C LEU A 57 -14.19 -12.01 -15.81
N THR A 58 -15.09 -11.23 -16.40
CA THR A 58 -14.71 -10.29 -17.47
C THR A 58 -14.01 -9.07 -16.89
N LEU A 59 -13.19 -8.41 -17.71
CA LEU A 59 -12.50 -7.18 -17.27
C LEU A 59 -13.51 -6.05 -16.97
N GLU A 60 -14.60 -5.98 -17.74
CA GLU A 60 -15.67 -5.00 -17.55
C GLU A 60 -16.39 -5.19 -16.21
N GLU A 61 -16.79 -6.43 -15.89
CA GLU A 61 -17.38 -6.77 -14.60
C GLU A 61 -16.43 -6.46 -13.45
N TYR A 62 -15.14 -6.79 -13.59
CA TYR A 62 -14.13 -6.44 -12.59
C TYR A 62 -14.08 -4.92 -12.37
N HIS A 63 -14.00 -4.11 -13.43
CA HIS A 63 -13.93 -2.66 -13.31
C HIS A 63 -15.15 -2.06 -12.64
N LYS A 64 -16.34 -2.56 -12.99
CA LYS A 64 -17.59 -2.13 -12.37
C LYS A 64 -17.58 -2.44 -10.87
N ASN A 65 -17.43 -3.72 -10.49
CA ASN A 65 -17.51 -4.14 -9.09
C ASN A 65 -16.39 -3.51 -8.24
N SER A 66 -15.16 -3.42 -8.76
CA SER A 66 -14.03 -2.85 -8.00
C SER A 66 -14.15 -1.35 -7.81
N SER A 67 -14.73 -0.62 -8.77
CA SER A 67 -14.97 0.82 -8.61
C SER A 67 -16.12 1.07 -7.65
N GLU A 68 -17.25 0.36 -7.82
CA GLU A 68 -18.39 0.43 -6.91
C GLU A 68 -17.99 0.09 -5.46
N THR A 69 -17.13 -0.91 -5.27
CA THR A 69 -16.60 -1.25 -3.93
C THR A 69 -15.80 -0.12 -3.30
N LEU A 70 -14.91 0.52 -4.05
CA LEU A 70 -14.14 1.65 -3.53
C LEU A 70 -15.01 2.85 -3.24
N ASP A 71 -15.99 3.14 -4.10
CA ASP A 71 -16.91 4.27 -3.89
C ASP A 71 -17.72 4.05 -2.61
N ILE A 72 -18.24 2.83 -2.37
CA ILE A 72 -18.94 2.48 -1.13
C ILE A 72 -18.03 2.65 0.10
N ILE A 73 -16.79 2.15 0.04
CA ILE A 73 -15.85 2.26 1.16
C ILE A 73 -15.57 3.73 1.47
N LEU A 74 -15.36 4.56 0.43
CA LEU A 74 -15.09 5.98 0.59
C LEU A 74 -16.26 6.69 1.26
N ASP A 75 -17.46 6.58 0.67
CA ASP A 75 -18.66 7.26 1.14
C ASP A 75 -19.03 6.86 2.59
N ASP A 76 -18.96 5.56 2.90
CA ASP A 76 -19.31 5.05 4.23
C ASP A 76 -18.26 5.47 5.29
N LEU A 77 -16.97 5.49 4.95
CA LEU A 77 -15.91 5.88 5.89
C LEU A 77 -15.88 7.39 6.12
N ASP A 78 -16.00 8.20 5.06
CA ASP A 78 -16.09 9.66 5.19
C ASP A 78 -17.26 10.04 6.11
N SER A 79 -18.44 9.49 5.84
CA SER A 79 -19.64 9.72 6.66
C SER A 79 -19.41 9.29 8.11
N PHE A 80 -18.80 8.12 8.33
CA PHE A 80 -18.51 7.61 9.67
C PHE A 80 -17.51 8.47 10.44
N PHE A 81 -16.44 8.96 9.79
CA PHE A 81 -15.46 9.83 10.42
C PHE A 81 -16.05 11.18 10.81
N GLU A 82 -16.88 11.76 9.94
CA GLU A 82 -17.61 13.01 10.23
C GLU A 82 -18.60 12.85 11.40
N GLU A 83 -19.42 11.80 11.38
CA GLU A 83 -20.44 11.56 12.41
C GLU A 83 -19.84 11.35 13.80
N ASN A 84 -18.73 10.59 13.88
CA ASN A 84 -18.03 10.32 15.13
C ASN A 84 -17.02 11.42 15.51
N ARG A 85 -16.87 12.45 14.67
CA ARG A 85 -15.93 13.57 14.85
C ARG A 85 -14.48 13.12 15.05
N ILE A 86 -14.08 12.12 14.27
CA ILE A 86 -12.71 11.58 14.25
C ILE A 86 -11.88 12.52 13.37
N MET A 87 -10.95 13.25 13.98
CA MET A 87 -10.12 14.25 13.26
C MET A 87 -8.76 13.72 12.82
N ASP A 88 -8.36 12.57 13.34
CA ASP A 88 -7.09 11.90 13.10
C ASP A 88 -7.19 10.78 12.06
N ALA A 89 -8.34 10.66 11.39
CA ALA A 89 -8.57 9.75 10.28
C ALA A 89 -9.05 10.48 9.04
N ASP A 90 -8.60 10.04 7.88
CA ASP A 90 -9.06 10.48 6.57
C ASP A 90 -9.10 9.30 5.59
N VAL A 91 -9.88 9.45 4.52
CA VAL A 91 -9.91 8.52 3.40
C VAL A 91 -9.80 9.30 2.10
N ASP A 92 -8.89 8.87 1.25
CA ASP A 92 -8.66 9.46 -0.06
C ASP A 92 -8.61 8.34 -1.11
N SER A 93 -9.15 8.60 -2.30
CA SER A 93 -9.10 7.68 -3.43
C SER A 93 -8.58 8.40 -4.67
N ASP A 94 -7.43 7.95 -5.18
CA ASP A 94 -6.83 8.46 -6.42
C ASP A 94 -6.51 7.31 -7.38
N SER A 95 -7.03 7.42 -8.61
CA SER A 95 -6.63 6.59 -9.76
C SER A 95 -6.70 5.07 -9.49
N GLY A 96 -7.58 4.65 -8.58
CA GLY A 96 -7.79 3.26 -8.18
C GLY A 96 -6.88 2.73 -7.08
N VAL A 97 -6.15 3.62 -6.41
CA VAL A 97 -5.53 3.40 -5.11
C VAL A 97 -6.32 4.23 -4.10
N MET A 98 -6.78 3.58 -3.04
CA MET A 98 -7.42 4.21 -1.90
C MET A 98 -6.48 4.14 -0.71
N GLU A 99 -6.26 5.28 -0.08
CA GLU A 99 -5.45 5.45 1.12
C GLU A 99 -6.40 5.82 2.27
N ILE A 100 -6.32 5.09 3.37
CA ILE A 100 -7.09 5.41 4.59
C ILE A 100 -6.05 5.64 5.68
N ASN A 101 -5.87 6.90 6.11
CA ASN A 101 -4.98 7.16 7.23
C ASN A 101 -5.77 7.05 8.53
N VAL A 102 -5.21 6.29 9.47
CA VAL A 102 -5.75 6.11 10.82
C VAL A 102 -4.62 6.25 11.83
N SER A 103 -4.97 6.29 13.12
CA SER A 103 -3.98 6.43 14.21
C SER A 103 -2.95 5.29 14.26
N GLU A 104 -3.33 4.06 13.89
CA GLU A 104 -2.45 2.88 13.88
C GLU A 104 -1.59 2.74 12.61
N GLY A 105 -1.81 3.58 11.59
CA GLY A 105 -1.07 3.57 10.33
C GLY A 105 -1.94 3.87 9.11
N THR A 106 -1.40 3.60 7.92
CA THR A 106 -2.12 3.84 6.66
C THR A 106 -2.52 2.52 6.02
N TYR A 107 -3.81 2.37 5.71
CA TYR A 107 -4.30 1.31 4.86
C TYR A 107 -4.14 1.71 3.40
N ILE A 108 -3.70 0.78 2.57
CA ILE A 108 -3.64 0.98 1.12
C ILE A 108 -4.47 -0.10 0.44
N ILE A 109 -5.54 0.29 -0.23
CA ILE A 109 -6.41 -0.59 -1.03
C ILE A 109 -6.18 -0.26 -2.50
N ASN A 110 -5.71 -1.23 -3.29
CA ASN A 110 -5.29 -0.99 -4.67
C ASN A 110 -6.01 -1.93 -5.65
N LYS A 111 -6.60 -1.36 -6.69
CA LYS A 111 -7.13 -2.10 -7.85
C LYS A 111 -5.97 -2.65 -8.69
N GLN A 112 -6.00 -3.96 -8.95
CA GLN A 112 -5.08 -4.63 -9.86
C GLN A 112 -5.84 -5.22 -11.07
N PRO A 113 -6.15 -4.40 -12.11
CA PRO A 113 -6.84 -4.86 -13.31
C PRO A 113 -6.20 -6.05 -14.03
N PRO A 114 -4.85 -6.14 -14.18
CA PRO A 114 -4.23 -7.26 -14.88
C PRO A 114 -4.53 -8.62 -14.23
N THR A 115 -4.62 -8.65 -12.90
CA THR A 115 -4.93 -9.86 -12.14
C THR A 115 -6.40 -9.97 -11.78
N LYS A 116 -7.20 -8.92 -12.02
CA LYS A 116 -8.60 -8.79 -11.58
C LYS A 116 -8.78 -8.96 -10.07
N GLN A 117 -7.85 -8.40 -9.30
CA GLN A 117 -7.83 -8.50 -7.83
C GLN A 117 -7.90 -7.14 -7.17
N ILE A 118 -8.23 -7.14 -5.88
CA ILE A 118 -7.98 -6.01 -4.97
C ILE A 118 -6.89 -6.43 -4.00
N TRP A 119 -5.89 -5.57 -3.84
CA TRP A 119 -4.80 -5.77 -2.89
C TRP A 119 -4.96 -4.80 -1.74
N VAL A 120 -4.84 -5.29 -0.52
CA VAL A 120 -4.95 -4.49 0.71
C VAL A 120 -3.64 -4.60 1.46
N SER A 121 -3.09 -3.48 1.88
CA SER A 121 -2.03 -3.40 2.87
C SER A 121 -2.62 -2.85 4.16
N SER A 122 -2.88 -3.74 5.13
CA SER A 122 -3.32 -3.34 6.47
C SER A 122 -2.10 -3.18 7.40
N PRO A 123 -2.03 -2.12 8.24
CA PRO A 123 -1.00 -1.99 9.27
C PRO A 123 -1.11 -3.09 10.35
N ILE A 124 -2.30 -3.68 10.54
CA ILE A 124 -2.55 -4.73 11.55
C ILE A 124 -2.29 -6.11 10.96
N SER A 125 -3.06 -6.52 9.95
CA SER A 125 -2.99 -7.89 9.40
C SER A 125 -1.97 -8.05 8.27
N GLY A 126 -1.42 -6.95 7.76
CA GLY A 126 -0.45 -6.95 6.69
C GLY A 126 -1.07 -7.05 5.29
N PRO A 127 -0.26 -7.39 4.28
CA PRO A 127 -0.70 -7.46 2.89
C PRO A 127 -1.59 -8.68 2.61
N ARG A 128 -2.75 -8.46 2.00
CA ARG A 128 -3.71 -9.47 1.55
C ARG A 128 -4.18 -9.19 0.12
N ARG A 129 -4.66 -10.23 -0.54
CA ARG A 129 -5.22 -10.17 -1.90
C ARG A 129 -6.59 -10.81 -1.91
N PHE A 130 -7.50 -10.20 -2.65
CA PHE A 130 -8.89 -10.60 -2.74
C PHE A 130 -9.28 -10.78 -4.20
N ASP A 131 -10.01 -11.86 -4.44
CA ASP A 131 -10.61 -12.24 -5.71
C ASP A 131 -12.13 -12.04 -5.62
N LEU A 132 -12.76 -11.65 -6.73
CA LEU A 132 -14.20 -11.48 -6.77
C LEU A 132 -14.89 -12.84 -6.97
N HIS A 133 -15.61 -13.30 -5.96
CA HIS A 133 -16.36 -14.56 -5.98
C HIS A 133 -17.82 -14.30 -5.62
N ASN A 134 -18.77 -14.68 -6.49
CA ASN A 134 -20.21 -14.46 -6.28
C ASN A 134 -20.58 -13.00 -5.88
N GLY A 135 -19.88 -12.01 -6.44
CA GLY A 135 -20.12 -10.59 -6.14
C GLY A 135 -19.53 -10.12 -4.81
N GLN A 136 -18.68 -10.92 -4.17
CA GLN A 136 -17.97 -10.53 -2.95
C GLN A 136 -16.45 -10.68 -3.09
N TRP A 137 -15.69 -9.78 -2.48
CA TRP A 137 -14.23 -9.87 -2.43
C TRP A 137 -13.77 -10.84 -1.33
N ILE A 138 -13.23 -11.98 -1.73
CA ILE A 138 -12.77 -13.05 -0.83
C ILE A 138 -11.29 -13.35 -0.99
N CYS A 139 -10.62 -13.71 0.10
CA CYS A 139 -9.27 -14.26 0.04
C CYS A 139 -9.37 -15.78 -0.13
N LEU A 140 -8.95 -16.32 -1.27
CA LEU A 140 -9.06 -17.76 -1.56
C LEU A 140 -8.28 -18.66 -0.59
N ARG A 141 -7.27 -18.11 0.11
CA ARG A 141 -6.46 -18.88 1.07
C ARG A 141 -7.20 -19.14 2.38
N ASP A 142 -7.78 -18.09 2.95
CA ASP A 142 -8.37 -18.12 4.30
C ASP A 142 -9.90 -18.05 4.27
N ASN A 143 -10.51 -17.87 3.09
CA ASN A 143 -11.94 -17.56 2.87
C ASN A 143 -12.45 -16.31 3.62
N THR A 144 -11.55 -15.43 4.05
CA THR A 144 -11.88 -14.15 4.69
C THR A 144 -12.40 -13.16 3.67
N LYS A 145 -13.49 -12.45 3.97
CA LYS A 145 -14.03 -11.39 3.10
C LYS A 145 -13.38 -10.05 3.38
N LEU A 146 -13.27 -9.22 2.35
CA LEU A 146 -12.74 -7.86 2.48
C LEU A 146 -13.58 -7.00 3.44
N CYS A 147 -14.90 -7.04 3.26
CA CYS A 147 -15.87 -6.32 4.11
C CYS A 147 -15.74 -6.72 5.58
N GLU A 148 -15.56 -8.02 5.88
CA GLU A 148 -15.39 -8.52 7.25
C GLU A 148 -14.06 -8.07 7.84
N LEU A 149 -12.97 -8.15 7.08
CA LEU A 149 -11.64 -7.71 7.52
C LEU A 149 -11.62 -6.22 7.89
N LEU A 150 -12.12 -5.35 7.01
CA LEU A 150 -12.14 -3.92 7.28
C LEU A 150 -13.06 -3.59 8.45
N ASN A 151 -14.21 -4.26 8.55
CA ASN A 151 -15.14 -4.05 9.66
C ASN A 151 -14.52 -4.47 11.00
N GLU A 152 -13.85 -5.63 11.07
CA GLU A 152 -13.17 -6.08 12.28
C GLU A 152 -12.07 -5.11 12.71
N GLU A 153 -11.18 -4.71 11.79
CA GLU A 153 -10.04 -3.85 12.10
C GLU A 153 -10.48 -2.44 12.50
N LEU A 154 -11.42 -1.83 11.76
CA LEU A 154 -11.92 -0.48 12.07
C LEU A 154 -12.82 -0.46 13.31
N ASN A 155 -13.60 -1.50 13.56
CA ASN A 155 -14.42 -1.58 14.76
C ASN A 155 -13.60 -1.62 16.05
N LEU A 156 -12.43 -2.26 15.98
CA LEU A 156 -11.49 -2.30 17.11
C LEU A 156 -10.92 -0.91 17.43
N MET A 157 -10.77 -0.04 16.42
CA MET A 157 -10.21 1.31 16.59
C MET A 157 -11.26 2.33 16.99
N TYR A 158 -12.38 2.39 16.25
CA TYR A 158 -13.32 3.50 16.28
C TYR A 158 -14.71 3.12 16.82
N GLY A 159 -14.95 1.85 17.13
CA GLY A 159 -16.24 1.35 17.56
C GLY A 159 -17.14 0.96 16.39
N LYS A 160 -18.44 0.78 16.63
CA LYS A 160 -19.35 0.07 15.71
C LYS A 160 -19.59 0.82 14.38
N LEU A 161 -18.89 0.39 13.34
CA LEU A 161 -19.09 0.67 11.92
C LEU A 161 -20.06 -0.35 11.30
N SER A 162 -20.86 0.11 10.33
CA SER A 162 -21.68 -0.76 9.49
C SER A 162 -21.73 -0.24 8.06
N TRP A 163 -21.33 -1.08 7.10
CA TRP A 163 -21.39 -0.76 5.68
C TRP A 163 -22.83 -0.67 5.16
N SER A 164 -23.09 0.27 4.26
CA SER A 164 -24.37 0.47 3.59
C SER A 164 -24.74 -0.70 2.68
N GLN A 165 -23.75 -1.24 1.96
CA GLN A 165 -23.88 -2.39 1.08
C GLN A 165 -22.76 -3.41 1.32
N LYS A 166 -23.07 -4.69 1.12
CA LYS A 166 -22.05 -5.74 1.13
C LYS A 166 -21.41 -5.82 -0.24
N PHE A 167 -20.08 -5.84 -0.23
CA PHE A 167 -19.21 -6.08 -1.38
C PHE A 167 -18.28 -7.29 -1.10
#